data_AF-A0A8A1UGI8-F1
#
_entry.id   AF-A0A8A1UGI8-F1
#
_cell.length_a   1.000
_cell.length_b   1.000
_cell.length_c   1.000
_cell.angle_alpha   90.00
_cell.angle_beta   90.00
_cell.angle_gamma   90.00
#
_symmetry.space_group_name_H-M   'P 1'
#
loop_
_entity.id
_entity.type
_entity.pdbx_description
1 polymer ?
#
loop_
_entity_poly.entity_id
_entity_poly.type
_entity_poly.pdbx_seq_one_letter_code
_entity_poly.pdbx_strand_id
1 'polypeptide(L)'
;MPARVDPETAVAVMRAAGLEPLEPYPGANVAWSSRCTKNAHLVAPTFTSVRVGASAGCRYCGRIAAGERRRAAGQARAEADMRAAGFEPLEPYPGARARWPCRHVVCGRTVHPRLFGIRAGKGGCRACAGRAPVDQRTAEAEMRAIGMEPLEPFPGRVRDRWMCRCTTCGHIGAPTLNNIRRGQGGCYACAHRAAVARRAG
;
A
#
# COMPACT_ATOMS: atom_id res chain seq x y z
N MET A 1 34.10 23.76 -38.14
CA MET A 1 32.62 23.70 -38.16
C MET A 1 32.22 22.32 -37.63
N PRO A 2 31.47 22.18 -36.52
CA PRO A 2 31.00 20.85 -36.12
C PRO A 2 30.17 20.26 -37.26
N ALA A 3 30.42 18.99 -37.59
CA ALA A 3 29.75 18.30 -38.68
C ALA A 3 28.23 18.38 -38.49
N ARG A 4 27.53 18.83 -39.54
CA ARG A 4 26.07 18.91 -39.56
C ARG A 4 25.54 17.49 -39.41
N VAL A 5 24.78 17.24 -38.35
CA VAL A 5 24.13 15.94 -38.14
C VAL A 5 23.10 15.75 -39.23
N ASP A 6 23.17 14.61 -39.91
CA ASP A 6 22.18 14.21 -40.89
C ASP A 6 20.79 13.99 -40.24
N PRO A 7 19.70 14.58 -40.76
CA PRO A 7 18.36 14.45 -40.17
C PRO A 7 17.86 13.01 -40.03
N GLU A 8 18.14 12.12 -40.99
CA GLU A 8 17.68 10.71 -40.92
C GLU A 8 18.38 9.97 -39.78
N THR A 9 19.69 10.19 -39.64
CA THR A 9 20.48 9.69 -38.51
C THR A 9 19.92 10.18 -37.17
N ALA A 10 19.55 11.47 -37.10
CA ALA A 10 18.96 12.03 -35.89
C ALA A 10 17.63 11.37 -35.52
N VAL A 11 16.76 11.12 -36.51
CA VAL A 11 15.48 10.42 -36.33
C VAL A 11 15.71 8.97 -35.88
N ALA A 12 16.68 8.26 -36.45
CA ALA A 12 17.00 6.89 -36.07
C ALA A 12 17.42 6.78 -34.59
N VAL A 13 18.24 7.71 -34.09
CA VAL A 13 18.63 7.77 -32.68
C VAL A 13 17.43 8.00 -31.76
N MET A 14 16.52 8.91 -32.12
CA MET A 14 15.31 9.18 -31.34
C MET A 14 14.40 7.94 -31.28
N ARG A 15 14.20 7.28 -32.42
CA ARG A 15 13.40 6.04 -32.51
C ARG A 15 14.00 4.90 -31.70
N ALA A 16 15.33 4.72 -31.74
CA ALA A 16 16.01 3.73 -30.90
C ALA A 16 15.84 4.00 -29.39
N ALA A 17 15.71 5.27 -29.00
CA ALA A 17 15.38 5.66 -27.62
C ALA A 17 13.88 5.52 -27.26
N GLY A 18 13.03 5.03 -28.17
CA GLY A 18 11.59 4.90 -27.97
C GLY A 18 10.85 6.23 -28.06
N LEU A 19 11.33 7.13 -28.91
CA LEU A 19 10.73 8.43 -29.19
C LEU A 19 10.40 8.52 -30.68
N GLU A 20 9.18 8.91 -30.98
CA GLU A 20 8.72 9.19 -32.33
C GLU A 20 8.71 10.71 -32.54
N PRO A 21 9.64 11.28 -33.33
CA PRO A 21 9.61 12.71 -33.66
C PRO A 21 8.31 13.09 -34.36
N LEU A 22 7.72 14.22 -33.97
CA LEU A 22 6.48 14.76 -34.53
C LEU A 22 6.71 15.89 -35.52
N GLU A 23 7.96 16.36 -35.63
CA GLU A 23 8.38 17.45 -36.51
C GLU A 23 9.76 17.14 -37.12
N PRO A 24 10.12 17.78 -38.26
CA PRO A 24 11.45 17.66 -38.84
C PRO A 24 12.57 18.02 -37.86
N TYR A 25 13.76 17.45 -38.04
CA TYR A 25 14.90 17.65 -37.13
C TYR A 25 15.24 19.15 -36.95
N PRO A 26 15.04 19.72 -35.74
CA PRO A 26 15.21 21.16 -35.50
C PRO A 26 16.65 21.55 -35.15
N GLY A 27 17.56 20.58 -35.00
CA GLY A 27 18.95 20.78 -34.59
C GLY A 27 19.32 20.11 -33.26
N ALA A 28 20.63 19.96 -33.02
CA ALA A 28 21.14 19.05 -31.98
C ALA A 28 20.76 19.44 -30.54
N ASN A 29 20.72 20.74 -30.26
CA ASN A 29 20.48 21.29 -28.92
C ASN A 29 19.13 22.01 -28.80
N VAL A 30 18.23 21.79 -29.76
CA VAL A 30 16.88 22.34 -29.75
C VAL A 30 15.94 21.27 -29.19
N ALA A 31 14.93 21.69 -28.42
CA ALA A 31 13.89 20.80 -27.93
C ALA A 31 13.14 20.22 -29.13
N TRP A 32 13.10 18.90 -29.24
CA TRP A 32 12.55 18.23 -30.41
C TRP A 32 11.26 17.49 -30.06
N SER A 33 10.13 18.03 -30.51
CA SER A 33 8.80 17.52 -30.20
C SER A 33 8.67 16.06 -30.64
N SER A 34 8.41 15.19 -29.67
CA SER A 34 8.40 13.75 -29.86
C SER A 34 7.31 13.10 -29.01
N ARG A 35 6.77 11.98 -29.46
CA ARG A 35 5.86 11.11 -28.72
C ARG A 35 6.63 9.91 -28.17
N CYS A 36 6.54 9.65 -26.88
CA CYS A 36 7.12 8.43 -26.30
C CYS A 36 6.31 7.21 -26.74
N THR A 37 6.96 6.19 -27.30
CA THR A 37 6.29 4.99 -27.81
C THR A 37 5.76 4.08 -26.70
N LYS A 38 6.26 4.21 -25.46
CA LYS A 38 5.86 3.38 -24.31
C LYS A 38 4.57 3.82 -23.64
N ASN A 39 4.32 5.12 -23.56
CA ASN A 39 3.22 5.70 -22.79
C ASN A 39 2.51 6.86 -23.50
N ALA A 40 2.83 7.09 -24.78
CA ALA A 40 2.28 8.16 -25.61
C ALA A 40 2.49 9.59 -25.08
N HIS A 41 3.33 9.81 -24.07
CA HIS A 41 3.58 11.15 -23.55
C HIS A 41 4.24 12.02 -24.62
N LEU A 42 3.72 13.24 -24.79
CA LEU A 42 4.39 14.28 -25.57
C LEU A 42 5.56 14.82 -24.76
N VAL A 43 6.75 14.77 -25.36
CA VAL A 43 8.02 15.16 -24.74
C VAL A 43 8.85 15.94 -25.76
N ALA A 44 9.77 16.78 -25.29
CA ALA A 44 10.64 17.55 -26.17
C ALA A 44 12.10 17.51 -25.69
N PRO A 45 12.75 16.33 -25.69
CA PRO A 45 14.17 16.25 -25.36
C PRO A 45 15.03 16.81 -26.50
N THR A 46 16.29 17.15 -26.22
CA THR A 46 17.24 17.52 -27.27
C THR A 46 17.91 16.27 -27.84
N PHE A 47 18.21 16.26 -29.14
CA PHE A 47 18.93 15.15 -29.77
C PHE A 47 20.26 14.85 -29.06
N THR A 48 21.03 15.87 -28.69
CA THR A 48 22.30 15.66 -27.97
C THR A 48 22.07 14.93 -26.65
N SER A 49 21.05 15.28 -25.86
CA SER A 49 20.78 14.65 -24.57
C SER A 49 20.41 13.16 -24.69
N VAL A 50 19.71 12.80 -25.76
CA VAL A 50 19.35 11.40 -26.06
C VAL A 50 20.56 10.64 -26.59
N ARG A 51 21.30 11.23 -27.54
CA ARG A 51 22.49 10.62 -28.16
C ARG A 51 23.56 10.25 -27.15
N VAL A 52 23.87 11.14 -26.20
CA VAL A 52 24.90 10.89 -25.17
C VAL A 52 24.37 10.10 -23.97
N GLY A 53 23.10 9.70 -23.99
CA GLY A 53 22.47 8.95 -22.89
C GLY A 53 22.24 9.75 -21.61
N ALA A 54 22.42 11.08 -21.63
CA ALA A 54 22.14 11.95 -20.49
C ALA A 54 20.64 11.97 -20.12
N SER A 55 19.77 11.70 -21.10
CA SER A 55 18.33 11.58 -20.92
C SER A 55 17.79 10.35 -21.63
N ALA A 56 16.83 9.67 -20.99
CA ALA A 56 16.00 8.66 -21.64
C ALA A 56 14.95 9.27 -22.60
N GLY A 57 14.95 10.60 -22.77
CA GLY A 57 13.96 11.36 -23.54
C GLY A 57 12.65 11.57 -22.80
N CYS A 58 12.00 10.48 -22.40
CA CYS A 58 10.79 10.52 -21.59
C CYS A 58 11.14 10.49 -20.10
N ARG A 59 10.97 11.63 -19.40
CA ARG A 59 11.25 11.77 -17.96
C ARG A 59 10.46 10.77 -17.11
N TYR A 60 9.21 10.48 -17.48
CA TYR A 60 8.36 9.52 -16.76
C TYR A 60 8.93 8.11 -16.82
N CYS A 61 9.20 7.60 -18.02
CA CYS A 61 9.84 6.30 -18.23
C CYS A 61 11.22 6.24 -17.58
N GLY A 62 12.01 7.31 -17.69
CA GLY A 62 13.32 7.42 -17.04
C GLY A 62 13.23 7.31 -15.52
N ARG A 63 12.21 7.92 -14.89
CA ARG A 63 11.98 7.83 -13.44
C ARG A 63 11.60 6.41 -12.99
N ILE A 64 10.78 5.71 -13.77
CA ILE A 64 10.42 4.30 -13.50
C ILE A 64 11.66 3.42 -13.56
N ALA A 65 12.41 3.48 -14.66
CA ALA A 65 13.62 2.68 -14.85
C ALA A 65 14.69 2.99 -13.80
N ALA A 66 14.87 4.26 -13.43
CA ALA A 66 15.76 4.64 -12.33
C ALA A 66 15.29 4.11 -10.97
N GLY A 67 13.97 4.01 -10.75
CA GLY A 67 13.39 3.39 -9.56
C GLY A 67 13.63 1.89 -9.49
N GLU A 68 13.49 1.19 -10.61
CA GLU A 68 13.80 -0.24 -10.74
C GLU A 68 15.27 -0.53 -10.46
N ARG A 69 16.19 0.20 -11.09
CA ARG A 69 17.64 0.06 -10.84
C ARG A 69 17.98 0.27 -9.37
N ARG A 70 17.41 1.31 -8.73
CA ARG A 70 17.61 1.57 -7.29
C ARG A 70 17.07 0.45 -6.41
N ARG A 71 15.95 -0.17 -6.78
CA ARG A 71 15.39 -1.33 -6.05
C ARG A 71 16.28 -2.55 -6.21
N ALA A 72 16.69 -2.88 -7.43
CA ALA A 72 17.59 -3.99 -7.69
C ALA A 72 18.92 -3.83 -6.93
N ALA A 73 19.55 -2.66 -7.01
CA ALA A 73 20.79 -2.38 -6.28
C ALA A 73 20.62 -2.44 -4.75
N GLY A 74 19.44 -2.09 -4.24
CA GLY A 74 19.12 -2.12 -2.82
C GLY A 74 18.58 -3.45 -2.30
N GLN A 75 18.37 -4.45 -3.16
CA GLN A 75 17.60 -5.66 -2.82
C GLN A 75 18.24 -6.46 -1.69
N ALA A 76 19.53 -6.82 -1.81
CA ALA A 76 20.22 -7.63 -0.81
C ALA A 76 20.19 -6.98 0.59
N ARG A 77 20.47 -5.67 0.67
CA ARG A 77 20.39 -4.91 1.93
C ARG A 77 18.97 -4.85 2.47
N ALA A 78 17.98 -4.64 1.61
CA ALA A 78 16.58 -4.58 2.01
C ALA A 78 16.11 -5.93 2.59
N GLU A 79 16.49 -7.05 1.98
CA GLU A 79 16.16 -8.39 2.48
C GLU A 79 16.86 -8.68 3.81
N ALA A 80 18.13 -8.31 3.95
CA ALA A 80 18.88 -8.47 5.20
C ALA A 80 18.20 -7.73 6.37
N ASP A 81 17.81 -6.46 6.16
CA ASP A 81 17.09 -5.68 7.16
C ASP A 81 15.75 -6.32 7.56
N MET A 82 15.03 -6.91 6.58
CA MET A 82 13.76 -7.60 6.86
C MET A 82 13.97 -8.88 7.68
N ARG A 83 14.95 -9.70 7.31
CA ARG A 83 15.30 -10.94 8.03
C ARG A 83 15.77 -10.63 9.44
N ALA A 84 16.60 -9.59 9.63
CA ALA A 84 17.04 -9.12 10.95
C ALA A 84 15.85 -8.67 11.84
N ALA A 85 14.77 -8.18 11.24
CA ALA A 85 13.54 -7.82 11.94
C ALA A 85 12.56 -9.00 12.12
N GLY A 86 12.95 -10.24 11.77
CA GLY A 86 12.12 -11.44 11.91
C GLY A 86 11.08 -11.63 10.81
N PHE A 87 11.29 -11.05 9.63
CA PHE A 87 10.42 -11.18 8.46
C PHE A 87 11.18 -11.79 7.28
N GLU A 88 10.69 -12.92 6.76
CA GLU A 88 11.23 -13.52 5.54
C GLU A 88 10.49 -12.96 4.31
N PRO A 89 11.16 -12.21 3.41
CA PRO A 89 10.55 -11.72 2.19
C PRO A 89 10.05 -12.86 1.29
N LEU A 90 8.87 -12.69 0.69
CA LEU A 90 8.28 -13.67 -0.23
C LEU A 90 8.38 -13.25 -1.71
N GLU A 91 8.76 -12.00 -1.95
CA GLU A 91 8.88 -11.39 -3.28
C GLU A 91 10.10 -10.46 -3.33
N PRO A 92 10.60 -10.11 -4.54
CA PRO A 92 11.66 -9.12 -4.70
C PRO A 92 11.33 -7.77 -4.07
N TYR A 93 12.35 -7.04 -3.64
CA TYR A 93 12.20 -5.78 -2.92
C TYR A 93 11.36 -4.73 -3.70
N PRO A 94 10.14 -4.40 -3.25
CA PRO A 94 9.24 -3.54 -4.01
C PRO A 94 9.54 -2.04 -3.80
N GLY A 95 10.41 -1.70 -2.84
CA GLY A 95 10.73 -0.32 -2.44
C GLY A 95 10.36 -0.04 -0.98
N ALA A 96 11.05 0.93 -0.35
CA ALA A 96 11.03 1.09 1.11
C ALA A 96 9.66 1.41 1.71
N ARG A 97 8.81 2.13 0.96
CA ARG A 97 7.47 2.55 1.39
C ARG A 97 6.36 1.61 0.93
N ALA A 98 6.67 0.69 0.03
CA ALA A 98 5.71 -0.29 -0.45
C ALA A 98 5.42 -1.34 0.63
N ARG A 99 4.23 -1.92 0.55
CA ARG A 99 3.86 -3.11 1.34
C ARG A 99 4.63 -4.29 0.77
N TRP A 100 5.46 -4.91 1.58
CA TRP A 100 6.29 -6.04 1.15
C TRP A 100 5.72 -7.32 1.74
N PRO A 101 5.23 -8.27 0.91
CA PRO A 101 4.81 -9.58 1.39
C PRO A 101 5.96 -10.31 2.07
N CYS A 102 5.77 -10.66 3.34
CA CYS A 102 6.75 -11.38 4.14
C CYS A 102 6.07 -12.42 5.03
N ARG A 103 6.74 -13.54 5.29
CA ARG A 103 6.37 -14.47 6.36
C ARG A 103 7.00 -14.02 7.67
N HIS A 104 6.20 -13.77 8.69
CA HIS A 104 6.73 -13.47 10.03
C HIS A 104 7.26 -14.75 10.67
N VAL A 105 8.54 -14.79 11.05
CA VAL A 105 9.22 -16.00 11.52
C VAL A 105 8.57 -16.57 12.78
N VAL A 106 8.15 -15.71 13.71
CA VAL A 106 7.61 -16.16 15.01
C VAL A 106 6.21 -16.76 14.89
N CYS A 107 5.32 -16.20 14.05
CA CYS A 107 3.92 -16.66 13.99
C CYS A 107 3.53 -17.32 12.67
N GLY A 108 4.46 -17.48 11.74
CA GLY A 108 4.25 -18.11 10.44
C GLY A 108 3.32 -17.36 9.46
N ARG A 109 2.62 -16.31 9.91
CA ARG A 109 1.64 -15.58 9.09
C ARG A 109 2.32 -14.75 8.01
N THR A 110 1.72 -14.76 6.83
CA THR A 110 2.03 -13.77 5.78
C THR A 110 1.49 -12.41 6.19
N VAL A 111 2.39 -11.44 6.24
CA VAL A 111 2.13 -10.05 6.60
C VAL A 111 2.73 -9.12 5.57
N HIS A 112 2.32 -7.86 5.59
CA HIS A 112 2.74 -6.86 4.62
C HIS A 112 3.38 -5.63 5.29
N PRO A 113 4.53 -5.80 5.98
CA PRO A 113 5.28 -4.69 6.55
C PRO A 113 5.82 -3.74 5.47
N ARG A 114 6.30 -2.57 5.91
CA ARG A 114 7.03 -1.61 5.06
C ARG A 114 8.44 -1.50 5.61
N LEU A 115 9.47 -1.69 4.78
CA LEU A 115 10.87 -1.61 5.21
C LEU A 115 11.20 -0.26 5.88
N PHE A 116 10.65 0.85 5.38
CA PHE A 116 10.79 2.16 6.00
C PHE A 116 10.30 2.17 7.45
N GLY A 117 9.17 1.51 7.74
CA GLY A 117 8.63 1.39 9.09
C GLY A 117 9.49 0.51 10.00
N ILE A 118 10.01 -0.61 9.46
CA ILE A 118 10.96 -1.49 10.15
C ILE A 118 12.21 -0.69 10.57
N ARG A 119 12.86 0.00 9.63
CA ARG A 119 14.06 0.82 9.89
C ARG A 119 13.80 1.97 10.88
N ALA A 120 12.58 2.50 10.92
CA ALA A 120 12.19 3.56 11.84
C ALA A 120 11.77 3.04 13.23
N GLY A 121 11.89 1.74 13.52
CA GLY A 121 11.47 1.14 14.80
C GLY A 121 9.96 1.09 15.01
N LYS A 122 9.16 1.47 14.00
CA LYS A 122 7.68 1.41 14.01
C LYS A 122 7.14 0.15 13.35
N GLY A 123 8.04 -0.80 13.04
CA GLY A 123 7.76 -2.08 12.43
C GLY A 123 7.18 -3.11 13.40
N GLY A 124 6.66 -4.20 12.85
CA GLY A 124 6.22 -5.34 13.67
C GLY A 124 5.03 -6.10 13.10
N CYS A 125 4.87 -7.34 13.55
CA CYS A 125 3.73 -8.17 13.18
C CYS A 125 2.50 -7.69 13.93
N ARG A 126 1.60 -6.98 13.24
CA ARG A 126 0.34 -6.49 13.82
C ARG A 126 -0.47 -7.60 14.46
N ALA A 127 -0.44 -8.80 13.90
CA ALA A 127 -1.17 -9.93 14.45
C ALA A 127 -0.59 -10.42 15.78
N CYS A 128 0.74 -10.51 15.92
CA CYS A 128 1.39 -10.79 17.20
C CYS A 128 1.17 -9.67 18.23
N ALA A 129 1.10 -8.43 17.76
CA ALA A 129 0.85 -7.27 18.62
C ALA A 129 -0.62 -7.07 18.99
N GLY A 130 -1.53 -8.00 18.67
CA GLY A 130 -2.97 -7.89 18.93
C GLY A 130 -3.67 -6.74 18.17
N ARG A 131 -3.03 -6.23 17.12
CA ARG A 131 -3.44 -5.07 16.32
C ARG A 131 -3.84 -5.45 14.89
N ALA A 132 -4.07 -6.73 14.62
CA ALA A 132 -4.61 -7.17 13.34
C ALA A 132 -6.05 -6.64 13.17
N PRO A 133 -6.44 -6.21 11.96
CA PRO A 133 -7.84 -5.99 11.65
C PRO A 133 -8.65 -7.24 11.97
N VAL A 134 -9.81 -7.05 12.61
CA VAL A 134 -10.74 -8.15 12.85
C VAL A 134 -11.54 -8.35 11.57
N ASP A 135 -11.61 -9.58 11.11
CA ASP A 135 -12.45 -9.97 9.97
C ASP A 135 -13.94 -9.74 10.30
N GLN A 136 -14.73 -9.28 9.32
CA GLN A 136 -16.13 -8.91 9.52
C GLN A 136 -16.96 -10.10 10.02
N ARG A 137 -16.82 -11.27 9.41
CA ARG A 137 -17.58 -12.47 9.80
C ARG A 137 -17.23 -12.88 11.23
N THR A 138 -15.96 -12.78 11.59
CA THR A 138 -15.49 -13.03 12.96
C THR A 138 -16.09 -12.04 13.95
N ALA A 139 -16.06 -10.74 13.64
CA ALA A 139 -16.65 -9.69 14.47
C ALA A 139 -18.16 -9.89 14.67
N GLU A 140 -18.88 -10.24 13.61
CA GLU A 140 -20.33 -10.46 13.67
C GLU A 140 -20.68 -11.70 14.49
N ALA A 141 -19.91 -12.78 14.35
CA ALA A 141 -20.08 -13.99 15.16
C ALA A 141 -19.88 -13.70 16.65
N GLU A 142 -18.87 -12.90 17.01
CA GLU A 142 -18.65 -12.47 18.40
C GLU A 142 -19.82 -11.66 18.97
N MET A 143 -20.44 -10.78 18.16
CA MET A 143 -21.63 -10.03 18.59
C MET A 143 -22.84 -10.97 18.79
N ARG A 144 -23.08 -11.88 17.85
CA ARG A 144 -24.20 -12.83 17.95
C ARG A 144 -24.06 -13.77 19.15
N ALA A 145 -22.83 -14.18 19.47
CA ALA A 145 -22.54 -15.05 20.62
C ALA A 145 -22.95 -14.44 21.97
N ILE A 146 -23.03 -13.11 22.08
CA ILE A 146 -23.48 -12.41 23.30
C ILE A 146 -24.94 -11.92 23.22
N GLY A 147 -25.71 -12.40 22.23
CA GLY A 147 -27.11 -12.01 22.04
C GLY A 147 -27.30 -10.59 21.48
N MET A 148 -26.35 -10.09 20.70
CA MET A 148 -26.46 -8.83 19.97
C MET A 148 -26.42 -9.11 18.46
N GLU A 149 -27.54 -8.90 17.76
CA GLU A 149 -27.62 -9.06 16.32
C GLU A 149 -27.18 -7.75 15.62
N PRO A 150 -26.11 -7.75 14.79
CA PRO A 150 -25.73 -6.59 14.00
C PRO A 150 -26.84 -6.17 13.03
N LEU A 151 -27.13 -4.87 12.99
CA LEU A 151 -28.09 -4.29 12.03
C LEU A 151 -27.40 -3.73 10.79
N GLU A 152 -26.07 -3.66 10.82
CA GLU A 152 -25.22 -3.13 9.76
C GLU A 152 -23.91 -3.94 9.70
N PRO A 153 -23.18 -3.92 8.56
CA PRO A 153 -21.85 -4.52 8.45
C PRO A 153 -20.88 -4.00 9.52
N PHE A 154 -19.88 -4.81 9.88
CA PHE A 154 -18.86 -4.39 10.85
C PHE A 154 -18.17 -3.09 10.39
N PRO A 155 -18.14 -2.01 11.22
CA PRO A 155 -17.57 -0.70 10.84
C PRO A 155 -16.05 -0.71 10.60
N GLY A 156 -15.39 -1.85 10.80
CA GLY A 156 -13.99 -2.09 10.44
C GLY A 156 -13.00 -1.93 11.60
N ARG A 157 -13.35 -1.21 12.68
CA ARG A 157 -12.53 -1.12 13.89
C ARG A 157 -13.30 -1.55 15.12
N VAL A 158 -12.61 -2.24 16.03
CA VAL A 158 -13.20 -2.75 17.27
C VAL A 158 -13.66 -1.65 18.24
N ARG A 159 -13.20 -0.41 18.07
CA ARG A 159 -13.58 0.73 18.91
C ARG A 159 -14.69 1.59 18.30
N ASP A 160 -15.07 1.33 17.06
CA ASP A 160 -16.14 2.08 16.42
C ASP A 160 -17.49 1.59 16.95
N ARG A 161 -18.45 2.52 17.04
CA ARG A 161 -19.82 2.21 17.47
C ARG A 161 -20.48 1.37 16.39
N TRP A 162 -21.15 0.30 16.80
CA TRP A 162 -21.74 -0.67 15.88
C TRP A 162 -23.20 -0.93 16.23
N MET A 163 -24.13 -0.57 15.34
CA MET A 163 -25.55 -0.67 15.59
C MET A 163 -26.01 -2.13 15.65
N CYS A 164 -26.58 -2.52 16.79
CA CYS A 164 -26.98 -3.89 17.07
C CYS A 164 -28.30 -3.93 17.85
N ARG A 165 -29.10 -4.97 17.60
CA ARG A 165 -30.34 -5.26 18.32
C ARG A 165 -30.10 -6.39 19.32
N CYS A 166 -30.49 -6.19 20.57
CA CYS A 166 -30.47 -7.25 21.57
C CYS A 166 -31.50 -8.34 21.22
N THR A 167 -31.08 -9.60 21.18
CA THR A 167 -31.98 -10.73 20.90
C THR A 167 -32.88 -11.08 22.08
N THR A 168 -32.48 -10.74 23.31
CA THR A 168 -33.28 -10.99 24.53
C THR A 168 -34.41 -9.98 24.71
N CYS A 169 -34.14 -8.67 24.57
CA CYS A 169 -35.12 -7.63 24.92
C CYS A 169 -35.47 -6.68 23.77
N GLY A 170 -34.95 -6.91 22.56
CA GLY A 170 -35.23 -6.10 21.37
C GLY A 170 -34.59 -4.71 21.35
N HIS A 171 -33.92 -4.27 22.42
CA HIS A 171 -33.32 -2.94 22.51
C HIS A 171 -32.23 -2.76 21.44
N ILE A 172 -32.30 -1.65 20.70
CA ILE A 172 -31.29 -1.27 19.72
C ILE A 172 -30.28 -0.35 20.39
N GLY A 173 -29.00 -0.70 20.31
CA GLY A 173 -27.90 0.10 20.83
C GLY A 173 -26.67 0.03 19.94
N ALA A 174 -25.69 0.89 20.21
CA ALA A 174 -24.47 0.96 19.42
C ALA A 174 -23.22 0.64 20.28
N PRO A 175 -23.08 -0.60 20.80
CA PRO A 175 -21.89 -1.02 21.53
C PRO A 175 -20.64 -1.04 20.64
N THR A 176 -19.47 -1.18 21.26
CA THR A 176 -18.20 -1.41 20.55
C THR A 176 -17.72 -2.83 20.82
N LEU A 177 -17.15 -3.50 19.81
CA LEU A 177 -16.62 -4.86 19.96
C LEU A 177 -15.50 -4.93 21.01
N ASN A 178 -14.73 -3.85 21.19
CA ASN A 178 -13.72 -3.73 22.22
C ASN A 178 -14.31 -3.78 23.64
N ASN A 179 -15.45 -3.13 23.88
CA ASN A 179 -16.12 -3.19 25.18
C ASN A 179 -16.73 -4.57 25.43
N ILE A 180 -17.30 -5.21 24.39
CA ILE A 180 -17.76 -6.60 24.47
C ILE A 180 -16.60 -7.51 24.93
N ARG A 181 -15.45 -7.47 24.25
CA ARG A 181 -14.27 -8.30 24.58
C ARG A 181 -13.69 -8.04 25.98
N ARG A 182 -13.90 -6.84 26.53
CA ARG A 182 -13.47 -6.48 27.89
C ARG A 182 -14.51 -6.84 28.96
N GLY A 183 -15.63 -7.45 28.60
CA GLY A 183 -16.73 -7.77 29.52
C GLY A 183 -17.50 -6.53 30.01
N GLN A 184 -17.30 -5.37 29.39
CA GLN A 184 -17.94 -4.10 29.75
C GLN A 184 -19.05 -3.70 28.75
N GLY A 185 -19.49 -4.63 27.91
CA GLY A 185 -20.43 -4.38 26.82
C GLY A 185 -21.64 -5.30 26.82
N GLY A 186 -22.52 -5.12 25.84
CA GLY A 186 -23.76 -5.89 25.66
C GLY A 186 -24.98 -4.98 25.66
N CYS A 187 -26.16 -5.54 25.97
CA CYS A 187 -27.38 -4.75 26.10
C CYS A 187 -27.44 -4.02 27.45
N TYR A 188 -27.27 -2.69 27.42
CA TYR A 188 -27.40 -1.83 28.61
C TYR A 188 -28.74 -2.02 29.33
N ALA A 189 -29.85 -2.11 28.59
CA ALA A 189 -31.18 -2.29 29.18
C ALA A 189 -31.34 -3.63 29.91
N CYS A 190 -30.66 -4.70 29.46
CA CYS A 190 -30.63 -5.98 30.18
C CYS A 190 -29.74 -5.90 31.42
N ALA A 191 -28.55 -5.31 31.30
CA ALA A 191 -27.63 -5.14 32.43
C ALA A 191 -28.24 -4.29 33.55
N HIS A 192 -28.92 -3.20 33.21
CA HIS A 192 -29.59 -2.33 34.17
C HIS A 192 -30.71 -3.09 34.92
N ARG A 193 -31.57 -3.81 34.21
CA ARG A 193 -32.64 -4.62 34.81
C ARG A 193 -32.09 -5.69 35.76
N ALA A 194 -31.03 -6.39 35.36
CA ALA A 194 -30.38 -7.38 36.22
C ALA A 194 -29.76 -6.75 37.48
N ALA A 195 -29.16 -5.56 37.36
CA ALA A 195 -28.59 -4.84 38.50
C ALA A 195 -29.66 -4.36 39.49
N VAL A 196 -30.82 -3.88 39.00
CA VAL A 196 -31.95 -3.48 39.85
C VAL A 196 -32.51 -4.70 40.59
N ALA A 197 -32.72 -5.83 39.90
CA ALA A 197 -33.24 -7.05 40.52
C ALA A 197 -32.35 -7.56 41.68
N ARG A 198 -31.01 -7.51 41.51
CA ARG A 198 -30.04 -7.92 42.54
C ARG A 198 -29.98 -7.03 43.78
N ARG A 199 -30.49 -5.80 43.71
CA ARG A 199 -30.53 -4.87 44.83
C ARG A 199 -31.85 -4.94 45.61
N ALA A 200 -32.88 -5.51 44.99
CA ALA A 200 -34.21 -5.61 45.54
C ALA A 200 -34.50 -6.95 46.24
N GLY A 201 -33.61 -7.93 46.09
CA GLY A 201 -33.60 -9.19 46.86
C GLY A 201 -32.39 -9.24 47.77
#